data_AF-A0A0S9PTJ2-F1
#
_entry.id   AF-A0A0S9PTJ2-F1
#
_cell.length_a   1.000
_cell.length_b   1.000
_cell.length_c   1.000
_cell.angle_alpha   90.00
_cell.angle_beta   90.00
_cell.angle_gamma   90.00
#
_symmetry.space_group_name_H-M   'P 1'
#
loop_
_entity.id
_entity.type
_entity.pdbx_description
1 polymer ?
#
loop_
_entity_poly.entity_id
_entity_poly.type
_entity_poly.pdbx_seq_one_letter_code
_entity_poly.pdbx_strand_id
1 'polypeptide(L)'
;MPAFPTSAGNRRRLVTTCESLARGGFAVDLAYFAHEDQIYRRFGQHPPTDASAMARHFQRTFWIEPKAAIPLKTRARHFDIDDWCPDELVDFVAWYCAAYPETRAVLVNYVFLSRCLAAVPPGRLTLIDTHDRFADRQAQYRPFRAEPNFFYTDVAGEAAGLDRADVVLAIQAEEAAHFAAITRAHIHLLPPHFPARRPFRAPERLARIGFIGHGNDPNLFSIGRFAEAWSADCRPGRPILVIAGEICAGLGARPRPGIELAGYVDRIEDFYDGVDLVVAPMLMGSGLKMKVAEALSFGVPVIGTSIGFEGFSPIAPAHRCAGVDEVKAQVLTLVEDARGLAALTEACANLFASYNSGTQVAEDALLTLLRAHIGDLIPERGDAVPPAAIDEHDPVTLALPGGALTCVAGLGTAEPDDARHGILIATERAAPPGTAPYSPERRRWFVQAEQGPSRGIASGLAGAEVALGPEWVRGRRLPPALRAAVAVEIAGVQPDWEAEARLVGAGPRRFVLALALPSHLVVGRHPGAAFLIEPDAALELTLGAITPLGLAQGLPFLSATRTDLAPVPASLTLDGGEAPTNGGLLLILHDDLVGRVRLAAAGSSPGLHP
;
A
#
# COMPACT_ATOMS: atom_id res chain seq x y z
N MET A 1 -5.91 -0.09 -2.58
CA MET A 1 -4.50 -0.48 -2.76
C MET A 1 -3.85 0.23 -3.93
N PRO A 2 -2.55 0.56 -3.82
CA PRO A 2 -1.76 0.98 -4.97
C PRO A 2 -1.45 -0.25 -5.84
N ALA A 3 -1.27 -0.05 -7.15
CA ALA A 3 -0.92 -1.15 -8.05
C ALA A 3 0.56 -1.56 -7.92
N PHE A 4 1.44 -0.61 -7.64
CA PHE A 4 2.89 -0.83 -7.51
C PHE A 4 3.44 -0.39 -6.15
N PRO A 5 4.50 -1.06 -5.67
CA PRO A 5 5.12 -2.27 -6.21
C PRO A 5 4.21 -3.49 -6.01
N THR A 6 4.35 -4.49 -6.87
CA THR A 6 3.59 -5.75 -6.83
C THR A 6 4.14 -6.73 -5.77
N SER A 7 4.38 -6.20 -4.57
CA SER A 7 4.95 -6.92 -3.41
C SER A 7 3.90 -7.66 -2.57
N ALA A 8 2.61 -7.43 -2.83
CA ALA A 8 1.49 -8.08 -2.14
C ALA A 8 0.52 -8.72 -3.13
N GLY A 9 -0.21 -9.76 -2.68
CA GLY A 9 -1.09 -10.56 -3.53
C GLY A 9 -2.24 -9.76 -4.16
N ASN A 10 -2.85 -8.86 -3.41
CA ASN A 10 -3.91 -7.97 -3.87
C ASN A 10 -3.42 -7.01 -4.98
N ARG A 11 -2.23 -6.40 -4.81
CA ARG A 11 -1.60 -5.52 -5.80
C ARG A 11 -1.23 -6.27 -7.07
N ARG A 12 -0.69 -7.48 -6.92
CA ARG A 12 -0.40 -8.37 -8.04
C ARG A 12 -1.67 -8.73 -8.80
N ARG A 13 -2.75 -9.10 -8.09
CA ARG A 13 -4.06 -9.38 -8.70
C ARG A 13 -4.55 -8.20 -9.53
N LEU A 14 -4.55 -6.99 -8.96
CA LEU A 14 -4.96 -5.77 -9.67
C LEU A 14 -4.18 -5.61 -10.98
N VAL A 15 -2.85 -5.66 -10.92
CA VAL A 15 -2.00 -5.54 -12.12
C VAL A 15 -2.29 -6.65 -13.13
N THR A 16 -2.35 -7.92 -12.72
CA THR A 16 -2.59 -9.04 -13.64
C THR A 16 -3.97 -8.97 -14.31
N THR A 17 -5.01 -8.55 -13.57
CA THR A 17 -6.36 -8.35 -14.12
C THR A 17 -6.34 -7.23 -15.16
N CYS A 18 -5.72 -6.09 -14.84
CA CYS A 18 -5.59 -4.97 -15.78
C CYS A 18 -4.75 -5.32 -17.02
N GLU A 19 -3.67 -6.09 -16.88
CA GLU A 19 -2.89 -6.60 -18.01
C GLU A 19 -3.71 -7.53 -18.90
N SER A 20 -4.59 -8.37 -18.32
CA SER A 20 -5.51 -9.21 -19.10
C SER A 20 -6.50 -8.38 -19.92
N LEU A 21 -7.07 -7.33 -19.31
CA LEU A 21 -7.93 -6.37 -20.01
C LEU A 21 -7.16 -5.66 -21.14
N ALA A 22 -5.93 -5.23 -20.90
CA ALA A 22 -5.08 -4.62 -21.91
C ALA A 22 -4.78 -5.57 -23.09
N ARG A 23 -4.46 -6.85 -22.81
CA ARG A 23 -4.34 -7.90 -23.85
C ARG A 23 -5.65 -8.09 -24.62
N GLY A 24 -6.78 -7.91 -23.95
CA GLY A 24 -8.12 -7.93 -24.55
C GLY A 24 -8.44 -6.76 -25.49
N GLY A 25 -7.58 -5.72 -25.51
CA GLY A 25 -7.72 -4.53 -26.35
C GLY A 25 -8.30 -3.31 -25.63
N PHE A 26 -8.47 -3.37 -24.30
CA PHE A 26 -9.00 -2.26 -23.52
C PHE A 26 -7.88 -1.28 -23.12
N ALA A 27 -8.17 0.01 -23.20
CA ALA A 27 -7.33 1.02 -22.59
C ALA A 27 -7.73 1.17 -21.11
N VAL A 28 -6.77 1.09 -20.19
CA VAL A 28 -7.03 0.99 -18.75
C VAL A 28 -6.48 2.22 -18.04
N ASP A 29 -7.38 2.97 -17.41
CA ASP A 29 -7.07 4.05 -16.49
C ASP A 29 -7.17 3.57 -15.04
N LEU A 30 -6.26 4.05 -14.19
CA LEU A 30 -6.24 3.71 -12.76
C LEU A 30 -6.64 4.92 -11.93
N ALA A 31 -7.66 4.77 -11.07
CA ALA A 31 -7.94 5.71 -10.01
C ALA A 31 -7.48 5.13 -8.66
N TYR A 32 -6.41 5.68 -8.10
CA TYR A 32 -5.88 5.22 -6.81
C TYR A 32 -6.46 6.05 -5.67
N PHE A 33 -7.34 5.42 -4.88
CA PHE A 33 -7.79 5.94 -3.59
C PHE A 33 -6.76 5.62 -2.50
N ALA A 34 -6.01 6.65 -2.07
CA ALA A 34 -4.84 6.56 -1.20
C ALA A 34 -5.15 6.29 0.29
N HIS A 35 -6.16 5.46 0.56
CA HIS A 35 -6.58 5.10 1.92
C HIS A 35 -5.60 4.17 2.62
N GLU A 36 -5.00 3.21 1.91
CA GLU A 36 -3.98 2.32 2.48
C GLU A 36 -2.73 3.11 2.88
N ASP A 37 -2.36 4.13 2.11
CA ASP A 37 -1.27 5.03 2.47
C ASP A 37 -1.50 5.67 3.84
N GLN A 38 -2.74 6.08 4.16
CA GLN A 38 -3.07 6.60 5.50
C GLN A 38 -2.77 5.58 6.61
N ILE A 39 -2.99 4.28 6.37
CA ILE A 39 -2.75 3.23 7.36
C ILE A 39 -1.25 3.16 7.66
N TYR A 40 -0.40 3.09 6.64
CA TYR A 40 1.06 3.10 6.82
C TYR A 40 1.51 4.35 7.61
N ARG A 41 1.01 5.51 7.19
CA ARG A 41 1.35 6.81 7.81
C ARG A 41 0.96 6.87 9.30
N ARG A 42 -0.20 6.32 9.69
CA ARG A 42 -0.63 6.25 11.11
C ARG A 42 0.29 5.45 12.01
N PHE A 43 0.99 4.47 11.45
CA PHE A 43 1.96 3.66 12.17
C PHE A 43 3.40 4.21 12.01
N GLY A 44 3.55 5.46 11.54
CA GLY A 44 4.85 6.10 11.34
C GLY A 44 5.66 5.47 10.21
N GLN A 45 5.01 4.74 9.30
CA GLN A 45 5.64 4.07 8.17
C GLN A 45 5.41 4.85 6.88
N HIS A 46 6.34 4.71 5.93
CA HIS A 46 6.10 5.17 4.56
C HIS A 46 5.16 4.21 3.86
N PRO A 47 4.15 4.71 3.13
CA PRO A 47 3.46 3.88 2.16
C PRO A 47 4.47 3.38 1.12
N PRO A 48 4.48 2.08 0.80
CA PRO A 48 5.39 1.56 -0.21
C PRO A 48 4.96 1.95 -1.65
N THR A 49 4.04 2.89 -1.84
CA THR A 49 3.41 3.20 -3.13
C THR A 49 4.39 3.76 -4.16
N ASP A 50 4.48 3.12 -5.33
CA ASP A 50 5.30 3.59 -6.46
C ASP A 50 4.42 4.25 -7.53
N ALA A 51 4.23 5.57 -7.39
CA ALA A 51 3.43 6.38 -8.32
C ALA A 51 4.01 6.41 -9.74
N SER A 52 5.33 6.34 -9.87
CA SER A 52 6.00 6.40 -11.19
C SER A 52 5.77 5.11 -11.98
N ALA A 53 5.81 3.95 -11.31
CA ALA A 53 5.47 2.68 -11.94
C ALA A 53 3.99 2.62 -12.35
N MET A 54 3.08 3.18 -11.55
CA MET A 54 1.67 3.30 -11.95
C MET A 54 1.50 4.16 -13.21
N ALA A 55 2.10 5.35 -13.24
CA ALA A 55 2.01 6.26 -14.39
C ALA A 55 2.56 5.66 -15.70
N ARG A 56 3.60 4.82 -15.62
CA ARG A 56 4.14 4.10 -16.80
C ARG A 56 3.29 2.91 -17.25
N HIS A 57 2.45 2.35 -16.38
CA HIS A 57 1.74 1.09 -16.64
C HIS A 57 0.31 1.32 -17.14
N PHE A 58 -0.39 2.33 -16.61
CA PHE A 58 -1.76 2.66 -16.99
C PHE A 58 -1.80 3.81 -18.00
N GLN A 59 -2.87 3.89 -18.80
CA GLN A 59 -3.02 4.97 -19.79
C GLN A 59 -3.09 6.33 -19.10
N ARG A 60 -3.91 6.44 -18.05
CA ARG A 60 -3.95 7.57 -17.11
C ARG A 60 -3.98 7.04 -15.69
N THR A 61 -3.39 7.79 -14.77
CA THR A 61 -3.46 7.49 -13.33
C THR A 61 -4.00 8.72 -12.61
N PHE A 62 -5.03 8.54 -11.80
CA PHE A 62 -5.64 9.57 -10.97
C PHE A 62 -5.38 9.27 -9.51
N TRP A 63 -5.12 10.30 -8.73
CA TRP A 63 -4.90 10.19 -7.30
C TRP A 63 -6.07 10.79 -6.53
N ILE A 64 -6.71 10.00 -5.67
CA ILE A 64 -7.83 10.42 -4.84
C ILE A 64 -7.33 10.48 -3.40
N GLU A 65 -7.06 11.68 -2.92
CA GLU A 65 -6.67 11.92 -1.53
C GLU A 65 -7.89 11.77 -0.60
N PRO A 66 -7.82 10.88 0.40
CA PRO A 66 -8.85 10.80 1.44
C PRO A 66 -8.88 12.07 2.30
N LYS A 67 -10.05 12.73 2.42
CA LYS A 67 -10.24 13.90 3.30
C LYS A 67 -10.26 13.55 4.79
N ALA A 68 -10.71 12.35 5.13
CA ALA A 68 -10.84 11.88 6.50
C ALA A 68 -10.03 10.61 6.76
N ALA A 69 -9.71 10.38 8.02
CA ALA A 69 -9.10 9.16 8.49
C ALA A 69 -10.12 8.00 8.43
N ILE A 70 -9.83 6.95 7.64
CA ILE A 70 -10.64 5.71 7.65
C ILE A 70 -10.65 5.04 9.03
N PRO A 71 -11.77 4.51 9.54
CA PRO A 71 -11.80 3.85 10.83
C PRO A 71 -11.22 2.44 10.74
N LEU A 72 -10.17 2.15 11.52
CA LEU A 72 -9.59 0.79 11.61
C LEU A 72 -10.33 -0.11 12.62
N LYS A 73 -11.16 0.48 13.46
CA LYS A 73 -12.00 -0.21 14.45
C LYS A 73 -13.38 0.41 14.48
N THR A 74 -14.36 -0.40 14.87
CA THR A 74 -15.75 0.04 15.10
C THR A 74 -16.20 -0.37 16.50
N ARG A 75 -17.07 0.43 17.11
CA ARG A 75 -17.77 0.07 18.37
C ARG A 75 -18.99 -0.82 18.11
N ALA A 76 -19.43 -0.91 16.86
CA ALA A 76 -20.48 -1.81 16.44
C ALA A 76 -19.94 -3.24 16.31
N ARG A 77 -20.83 -4.20 16.01
CA ARG A 77 -20.44 -5.60 15.83
C ARG A 77 -19.62 -5.82 14.56
N HIS A 78 -19.77 -4.94 13.58
CA HIS A 78 -19.08 -4.91 12.28
C HIS A 78 -19.18 -3.50 11.68
N PHE A 79 -18.46 -3.24 10.59
CA PHE A 79 -18.62 -1.99 9.84
C PHE A 79 -19.89 -2.07 8.97
N ASP A 80 -20.52 -0.93 8.75
CA ASP A 80 -21.49 -0.79 7.68
C ASP A 80 -20.75 -0.81 6.33
N ILE A 81 -21.41 -1.30 5.29
CA ILE A 81 -20.76 -1.56 3.99
C ILE A 81 -20.11 -0.31 3.38
N ASP A 82 -20.62 0.86 3.72
CA ASP A 82 -20.19 2.15 3.15
C ASP A 82 -19.19 2.91 4.04
N ASP A 83 -18.86 2.41 5.24
CA ASP A 83 -17.97 3.08 6.21
C ASP A 83 -16.56 3.37 5.65
N TRP A 84 -16.13 2.60 4.63
CA TRP A 84 -14.82 2.72 3.99
C TRP A 84 -14.90 3.28 2.55
N CYS A 85 -16.08 3.65 2.05
CA CYS A 85 -16.24 4.34 0.77
C CYS A 85 -16.55 5.81 1.01
N PRO A 86 -15.59 6.75 0.90
CA PRO A 86 -15.86 8.15 1.18
C PRO A 86 -16.54 8.87 0.00
N ASP A 87 -17.06 10.07 0.25
CA ASP A 87 -17.76 10.86 -0.77
C ASP A 87 -16.84 11.28 -1.93
N GLU A 88 -15.54 11.54 -1.67
CA GLU A 88 -14.60 11.94 -2.72
C GLU A 88 -14.44 10.87 -3.81
N LEU A 89 -14.58 9.60 -3.45
CA LEU A 89 -14.53 8.50 -4.42
C LEU A 89 -15.79 8.49 -5.29
N VAL A 90 -16.96 8.79 -4.71
CA VAL A 90 -18.22 8.90 -5.45
C VAL A 90 -18.17 10.10 -6.40
N ASP A 91 -17.71 11.25 -5.91
CA ASP A 91 -17.57 12.48 -6.69
C ASP A 91 -16.56 12.29 -7.85
N PHE A 92 -15.45 11.58 -7.60
CA PHE A 92 -14.48 11.21 -8.64
C PHE A 92 -15.14 10.38 -9.75
N VAL A 93 -15.86 9.31 -9.39
CA VAL A 93 -16.48 8.42 -10.38
C VAL A 93 -17.52 9.18 -11.22
N ALA A 94 -18.31 10.06 -10.61
CA ALA A 94 -19.26 10.92 -11.31
C ALA A 94 -18.54 11.84 -12.32
N TRP A 95 -17.50 12.56 -11.87
CA TRP A 95 -16.70 13.43 -12.72
C TRP A 95 -16.04 12.67 -13.86
N TYR A 96 -15.34 11.57 -13.55
CA TYR A 96 -14.60 10.76 -14.50
C TYR A 96 -15.54 10.24 -15.60
N CYS A 97 -16.72 9.76 -15.20
CA CYS A 97 -17.69 9.27 -16.16
C CYS A 97 -18.19 10.37 -17.12
N ALA A 98 -18.34 11.60 -16.64
CA ALA A 98 -18.73 12.74 -17.47
C ALA A 98 -17.58 13.22 -18.38
N ALA A 99 -16.35 13.25 -17.88
CA ALA A 99 -15.16 13.69 -18.61
C ALA A 99 -14.73 12.70 -19.70
N TYR A 100 -14.94 11.41 -19.46
CA TYR A 100 -14.55 10.31 -20.36
C TYR A 100 -15.79 9.49 -20.76
N PRO A 101 -16.68 10.04 -21.61
CA PRO A 101 -17.92 9.39 -22.03
C PRO A 101 -17.69 8.08 -22.81
N GLU A 102 -16.49 7.88 -23.35
CA GLU A 102 -16.07 6.65 -24.02
C GLU A 102 -15.91 5.46 -23.07
N THR A 103 -15.78 5.70 -21.76
CA THR A 103 -15.62 4.65 -20.74
C THR A 103 -16.79 3.67 -20.77
N ARG A 104 -16.50 2.37 -20.95
CA ARG A 104 -17.52 1.32 -21.06
C ARG A 104 -17.69 0.45 -19.83
N ALA A 105 -16.67 0.39 -18.97
CA ALA A 105 -16.70 -0.40 -17.76
C ALA A 105 -16.02 0.34 -16.60
N VAL A 106 -16.51 0.13 -15.38
CA VAL A 106 -15.89 0.60 -14.14
C VAL A 106 -15.66 -0.61 -13.23
N LEU A 107 -14.39 -0.90 -12.96
CA LEU A 107 -13.96 -2.00 -12.08
C LEU A 107 -13.53 -1.44 -10.73
N VAL A 108 -14.26 -1.79 -9.67
CA VAL A 108 -13.94 -1.40 -8.28
C VAL A 108 -13.25 -2.55 -7.57
N ASN A 109 -12.11 -2.28 -6.94
CA ASN A 109 -11.43 -3.26 -6.11
C ASN A 109 -11.97 -3.19 -4.68
N TYR A 110 -12.39 -4.33 -4.13
CA TYR A 110 -13.05 -4.49 -2.83
C TYR A 110 -14.51 -4.01 -2.75
N VAL A 111 -15.35 -4.81 -2.10
CA VAL A 111 -16.79 -4.55 -1.96
C VAL A 111 -17.11 -3.30 -1.11
N PHE A 112 -16.26 -2.96 -0.15
CA PHE A 112 -16.47 -1.79 0.72
C PHE A 112 -16.28 -0.44 0.01
N LEU A 113 -15.81 -0.43 -1.25
CA LEU A 113 -15.77 0.76 -2.11
C LEU A 113 -16.97 0.82 -3.09
N SER A 114 -17.87 -0.17 -3.06
CA SER A 114 -18.94 -0.34 -4.05
C SER A 114 -19.94 0.80 -4.14
N ARG A 115 -20.08 1.65 -3.10
CA ARG A 115 -21.01 2.81 -3.13
C ARG A 115 -20.72 3.75 -4.29
N CYS A 116 -19.46 3.88 -4.71
CA CYS A 116 -19.11 4.72 -5.85
C CYS A 116 -19.70 4.24 -7.19
N LEU A 117 -20.10 2.97 -7.30
CA LEU A 117 -20.78 2.46 -8.51
C LEU A 117 -22.16 3.10 -8.73
N ALA A 118 -22.79 3.65 -7.69
CA ALA A 118 -24.05 4.39 -7.82
C ALA A 118 -23.92 5.68 -8.66
N ALA A 119 -22.69 6.20 -8.82
CA ALA A 119 -22.39 7.35 -9.66
C ALA A 119 -22.13 7.00 -11.13
N VAL A 120 -22.06 5.70 -11.48
CA VAL A 120 -21.81 5.24 -12.85
C VAL A 120 -23.09 5.40 -13.68
N PRO A 121 -23.05 6.13 -14.82
CA PRO A 121 -24.22 6.28 -15.67
C PRO A 121 -24.72 4.94 -16.24
N PRO A 122 -26.04 4.79 -16.47
CA PRO A 122 -26.60 3.61 -17.12
C PRO A 122 -25.94 3.32 -18.47
N GLY A 123 -25.84 2.03 -18.81
CA GLY A 123 -25.23 1.56 -20.07
C GLY A 123 -23.74 1.24 -19.98
N ARG A 124 -23.07 1.58 -18.87
CA ARG A 124 -21.70 1.13 -18.58
C ARG A 124 -21.75 -0.10 -17.69
N LEU A 125 -20.84 -1.04 -17.92
CA LEU A 125 -20.73 -2.24 -17.09
C LEU A 125 -20.04 -1.89 -15.76
N THR A 126 -20.59 -2.37 -14.66
CA THR A 126 -20.01 -2.22 -13.33
C THR A 126 -19.50 -3.56 -12.82
N LEU A 127 -18.26 -3.56 -12.34
CA LEU A 127 -17.60 -4.77 -11.86
C LEU A 127 -17.02 -4.55 -10.47
N ILE A 128 -17.07 -5.58 -9.63
CA ILE A 128 -16.31 -5.63 -8.38
C ILE A 128 -15.28 -6.74 -8.47
N ASP A 129 -14.00 -6.41 -8.30
CA ASP A 129 -12.95 -7.39 -8.03
C ASP A 129 -12.92 -7.73 -6.54
N THR A 130 -13.32 -8.94 -6.18
CA THR A 130 -13.27 -9.42 -4.80
C THR A 130 -11.87 -9.94 -4.49
N HIS A 131 -11.31 -9.45 -3.38
CA HIS A 131 -9.98 -9.85 -2.88
C HIS A 131 -10.07 -10.71 -1.63
N ASP A 132 -11.15 -10.55 -0.87
CA ASP A 132 -11.45 -11.28 0.35
C ASP A 132 -12.98 -11.43 0.45
N ARG A 133 -13.42 -12.39 1.25
CA ARG A 133 -14.76 -12.43 1.84
C ARG A 133 -14.76 -11.66 3.15
N PHE A 134 -15.64 -10.66 3.24
CA PHE A 134 -15.72 -9.76 4.39
C PHE A 134 -16.85 -10.10 5.35
N ALA A 135 -17.88 -10.83 4.91
CA ALA A 135 -18.94 -11.30 5.79
C ALA A 135 -18.38 -12.19 6.91
N ASP A 136 -18.73 -11.84 8.14
CA ASP A 136 -18.45 -12.63 9.35
C ASP A 136 -16.96 -12.92 9.61
N ARG A 137 -16.05 -12.14 9.01
CA ARG A 137 -14.60 -12.30 9.18
C ARG A 137 -14.19 -12.29 10.65
N GLN A 138 -14.87 -11.51 11.50
CA GLN A 138 -14.68 -11.48 12.95
C GLN A 138 -14.86 -12.84 13.63
N ALA A 139 -15.67 -13.75 13.09
CA ALA A 139 -15.85 -15.08 13.65
C ALA A 139 -14.54 -15.90 13.59
N GLN A 140 -13.71 -15.67 12.57
CA GLN A 140 -12.41 -16.35 12.40
C GLN A 140 -11.39 -15.94 13.47
N TYR A 141 -11.53 -14.74 14.05
CA TYR A 141 -10.63 -14.20 15.06
C TYR A 141 -11.06 -14.54 16.50
N ARG A 142 -12.32 -14.92 16.73
CA ARG A 142 -12.87 -15.27 18.06
C ARG A 142 -12.07 -16.33 18.81
N PRO A 143 -11.62 -17.45 18.19
CA PRO A 143 -10.83 -18.47 18.89
C PRO A 143 -9.53 -17.92 19.50
N PHE A 144 -9.01 -16.82 18.97
CA PHE A 144 -7.76 -16.19 19.38
C PHE A 144 -7.96 -15.00 20.32
N ARG A 145 -9.21 -14.66 20.69
CA ARG A 145 -9.55 -13.45 21.45
C ARG A 145 -8.97 -12.17 20.81
N ALA A 146 -8.95 -12.14 19.48
CA ALA A 146 -8.47 -11.03 18.67
C ALA A 146 -9.63 -10.37 17.90
N GLU A 147 -9.40 -9.16 17.42
CA GLU A 147 -10.28 -8.44 16.49
C GLU A 147 -9.64 -8.43 15.09
N PRO A 148 -10.44 -8.40 14.01
CA PRO A 148 -9.90 -8.15 12.67
C PRO A 148 -9.18 -6.79 12.62
N ASN A 149 -8.01 -6.75 11.98
CA ASN A 149 -7.23 -5.53 11.78
C ASN A 149 -7.52 -4.84 10.43
N PHE A 150 -8.57 -5.26 9.74
CA PHE A 150 -8.99 -4.77 8.43
C PHE A 150 -10.52 -4.79 8.32
N PHE A 151 -11.09 -4.30 7.22
CA PHE A 151 -12.55 -4.24 7.02
C PHE A 151 -13.24 -5.60 7.25
N TYR A 152 -14.44 -5.56 7.81
CA TYR A 152 -15.34 -6.71 7.97
C TYR A 152 -16.78 -6.21 8.14
N THR A 153 -17.72 -6.96 7.59
CA THR A 153 -19.15 -6.62 7.62
C THR A 153 -19.98 -7.89 7.89
N ASP A 154 -21.30 -7.79 7.90
CA ASP A 154 -22.19 -8.95 7.95
C ASP A 154 -22.59 -9.42 6.54
N VAL A 155 -23.26 -10.56 6.44
CA VAL A 155 -23.69 -11.13 5.16
C VAL A 155 -24.62 -10.17 4.39
N ALA A 156 -25.49 -9.46 5.10
CA ALA A 156 -26.43 -8.52 4.49
C ALA A 156 -25.70 -7.29 3.91
N GLY A 157 -24.72 -6.74 4.63
CA GLY A 157 -23.87 -5.65 4.16
C GLY A 157 -23.03 -6.05 2.96
N GLU A 158 -22.37 -7.22 2.98
CA GLU A 158 -21.59 -7.70 1.84
C GLU A 158 -22.49 -7.94 0.61
N ALA A 159 -23.65 -8.58 0.79
CA ALA A 159 -24.64 -8.75 -0.27
C ALA A 159 -25.09 -7.42 -0.88
N ALA A 160 -25.44 -6.43 -0.04
CA ALA A 160 -25.87 -5.11 -0.49
C ALA A 160 -24.79 -4.37 -1.27
N GLY A 161 -23.52 -4.53 -0.90
CA GLY A 161 -22.39 -3.98 -1.64
C GLY A 161 -22.15 -4.66 -2.98
N LEU A 162 -22.22 -6.00 -3.02
CA LEU A 162 -22.07 -6.79 -4.25
C LEU A 162 -23.20 -6.53 -5.25
N ASP A 163 -24.44 -6.33 -4.77
CA ASP A 163 -25.64 -6.04 -5.57
C ASP A 163 -25.60 -4.70 -6.33
N ARG A 164 -24.56 -3.89 -6.13
CA ARG A 164 -24.29 -2.63 -6.84
C ARG A 164 -23.52 -2.84 -8.15
N ALA A 165 -23.02 -4.03 -8.41
CA ALA A 165 -22.30 -4.37 -9.63
C ALA A 165 -23.12 -5.29 -10.54
N ASP A 166 -22.85 -5.20 -11.85
CA ASP A 166 -23.36 -6.15 -12.84
C ASP A 166 -22.60 -7.48 -12.73
N VAL A 167 -21.28 -7.41 -12.49
CA VAL A 167 -20.38 -8.56 -12.41
C VAL A 167 -19.53 -8.52 -11.14
N VAL A 168 -19.41 -9.66 -10.47
CA VAL A 168 -18.52 -9.86 -9.32
C VAL A 168 -17.45 -10.87 -9.71
N LEU A 169 -16.19 -10.45 -9.69
CA LEU A 169 -15.04 -11.31 -9.97
C LEU A 169 -14.64 -12.04 -8.68
N ALA A 170 -14.82 -13.36 -8.66
CA ALA A 170 -14.37 -14.23 -7.56
C ALA A 170 -13.00 -14.83 -7.87
N ILE A 171 -12.18 -15.12 -6.85
CA ILE A 171 -10.84 -15.72 -7.05
C ILE A 171 -10.92 -17.25 -7.10
N GLN A 172 -11.66 -17.83 -6.15
CA GLN A 172 -11.75 -19.28 -5.96
C GLN A 172 -13.20 -19.77 -6.13
N ALA A 173 -13.36 -21.04 -6.47
CA ALA A 173 -14.68 -21.64 -6.70
C ALA A 173 -15.57 -21.62 -5.45
N GLU A 174 -14.98 -21.82 -4.26
CA GLU A 174 -15.68 -21.76 -2.98
C GLU A 174 -16.19 -20.35 -2.66
N GLU A 175 -15.41 -19.32 -3.01
CA GLU A 175 -15.81 -17.92 -2.87
C GLU A 175 -16.90 -17.57 -3.89
N ALA A 176 -16.74 -18.00 -5.14
CA ALA A 176 -17.75 -17.83 -6.18
C ALA A 176 -19.10 -18.45 -5.77
N ALA A 177 -19.09 -19.66 -5.23
CA ALA A 177 -20.29 -20.35 -4.73
C ALA A 177 -20.93 -19.60 -3.56
N HIS A 178 -20.12 -19.01 -2.67
CA HIS A 178 -20.64 -18.19 -1.59
C HIS A 178 -21.28 -16.90 -2.09
N PHE A 179 -20.58 -16.15 -2.96
CA PHE A 179 -21.11 -14.90 -3.50
C PHE A 179 -22.40 -15.16 -4.29
N ALA A 180 -22.45 -16.22 -5.08
CA ALA A 180 -23.66 -16.63 -5.82
C ALA A 180 -24.87 -16.91 -4.91
N ALA A 181 -24.65 -17.22 -3.63
CA ALA A 181 -25.72 -17.47 -2.67
C ALA A 181 -26.24 -16.20 -2.00
N ILE A 182 -25.51 -15.08 -2.07
CA ILE A 182 -25.83 -13.86 -1.31
C ILE A 182 -26.12 -12.64 -2.20
N THR A 183 -25.69 -12.64 -3.46
CA THR A 183 -25.90 -11.51 -4.39
C THR A 183 -26.66 -11.94 -5.64
N ARG A 184 -27.34 -10.98 -6.28
CA ARG A 184 -27.96 -11.12 -7.60
C ARG A 184 -27.01 -10.82 -8.76
N ALA A 185 -25.82 -10.28 -8.50
CA ALA A 185 -24.86 -9.94 -9.52
C ALA A 185 -24.34 -11.21 -10.24
N HIS A 186 -23.88 -11.06 -11.48
CA HIS A 186 -23.28 -12.17 -12.20
C HIS A 186 -21.92 -12.51 -11.61
N ILE A 187 -21.77 -13.72 -11.05
CA ILE A 187 -20.49 -14.18 -10.52
C ILE A 187 -19.62 -14.73 -11.64
N HIS A 188 -18.45 -14.14 -11.82
CA HIS A 188 -17.42 -14.60 -12.75
C HIS A 188 -16.20 -15.11 -11.97
N LEU A 189 -15.89 -16.40 -12.08
CA LEU A 189 -14.69 -16.97 -11.45
C LEU A 189 -13.46 -16.59 -12.28
N LEU A 190 -12.56 -15.78 -11.71
CA LEU A 190 -11.31 -15.32 -12.30
C LEU A 190 -10.13 -15.54 -11.33
N PRO A 191 -9.53 -16.73 -11.32
CA PRO A 191 -8.28 -16.98 -10.62
C PRO A 191 -7.13 -16.20 -11.30
N PRO A 192 -6.08 -15.78 -10.57
CA PRO A 192 -4.93 -15.10 -11.18
C PRO A 192 -4.11 -16.03 -12.09
N HIS A 193 -3.63 -15.51 -13.21
CA HIS A 193 -2.71 -16.25 -14.08
C HIS A 193 -1.28 -16.16 -13.56
N PHE A 194 -0.54 -17.28 -13.61
CA PHE A 194 0.88 -17.30 -13.27
C PHE A 194 1.70 -17.76 -14.47
N PRO A 195 2.54 -16.89 -15.06
CA PRO A 195 3.38 -17.29 -16.18
C PRO A 195 4.40 -18.33 -15.73
N ALA A 196 4.67 -19.33 -16.56
CA ALA A 196 5.75 -20.27 -16.31
C ALA A 196 7.11 -19.55 -16.39
N ARG A 197 7.85 -19.49 -15.28
CA ARG A 197 9.15 -18.81 -15.17
C ARG A 197 10.33 -19.76 -15.37
N ARG A 198 10.15 -21.03 -15.01
CA ARG A 198 11.14 -22.10 -15.15
C ARG A 198 10.45 -23.41 -15.52
N PRO A 199 11.13 -24.32 -16.25
CA PRO A 199 10.62 -25.67 -16.44
C PRO A 199 10.69 -26.45 -15.13
N PHE A 200 9.75 -27.37 -14.93
CA PHE A 200 9.81 -28.32 -13.83
C PHE A 200 11.03 -29.23 -13.98
N ARG A 201 11.79 -29.39 -12.91
CA ARG A 201 12.93 -30.32 -12.82
C ARG A 201 12.84 -31.09 -11.52
N ALA A 202 12.77 -32.42 -11.63
CA ALA A 202 12.71 -33.27 -10.46
C ALA A 202 14.09 -33.28 -9.77
N PRO A 203 14.17 -33.01 -8.46
CA PRO A 203 15.41 -33.19 -7.73
C PRO A 203 15.72 -34.69 -7.59
N GLU A 204 17.02 -35.03 -7.59
CA GLU A 204 17.46 -36.42 -7.35
C GLU A 204 17.35 -36.81 -5.87
N ARG A 205 17.50 -35.83 -4.98
CA ARG A 205 17.36 -35.94 -3.52
C ARG A 205 16.97 -34.57 -2.94
N LEU A 206 16.44 -34.55 -1.71
CA LEU A 206 16.15 -33.31 -1.00
C LEU A 206 17.31 -32.92 -0.09
N ALA A 207 17.91 -31.77 -0.33
CA ALA A 207 18.91 -31.14 0.55
C ALA A 207 18.34 -29.91 1.25
N ARG A 208 17.48 -29.14 0.56
CA ARG A 208 16.93 -27.87 1.03
C ARG A 208 15.45 -27.81 0.70
N ILE A 209 14.62 -27.56 1.71
CA ILE A 209 13.18 -27.33 1.54
C ILE A 209 12.85 -25.88 1.90
N GLY A 210 11.94 -25.25 1.17
CA GLY A 210 11.65 -23.83 1.28
C GLY A 210 10.26 -23.53 1.85
N PHE A 211 10.16 -22.44 2.61
CA PHE A 211 8.93 -21.71 2.86
C PHE A 211 9.17 -20.21 2.69
N ILE A 212 8.29 -19.53 1.97
CA ILE A 212 8.33 -18.06 1.84
C ILE A 212 6.98 -17.45 2.20
N GLY A 213 7.00 -16.34 2.94
CA GLY A 213 5.76 -15.66 3.33
C GLY A 213 5.94 -14.29 3.96
N HIS A 214 4.85 -13.53 3.98
CA HIS A 214 4.71 -12.29 4.73
C HIS A 214 4.29 -12.56 6.18
N GLY A 215 4.63 -11.65 7.10
CA GLY A 215 4.51 -11.75 8.55
C GLY A 215 3.11 -11.75 9.17
N ASN A 216 2.09 -12.30 8.49
CA ASN A 216 0.71 -12.31 9.00
C ASN A 216 0.40 -13.52 9.91
N ASP A 217 -0.66 -13.41 10.71
CA ASP A 217 -1.01 -14.41 11.73
C ASP A 217 -1.18 -15.84 11.18
N PRO A 218 -1.91 -16.07 10.05
CA PRO A 218 -2.07 -17.42 9.49
C PRO A 218 -0.74 -18.05 9.05
N ASN A 219 0.15 -17.27 8.44
CA ASN A 219 1.47 -17.75 8.02
C ASN A 219 2.32 -18.04 9.26
N LEU A 220 2.42 -17.12 10.22
CA LEU A 220 3.23 -17.25 11.43
C LEU A 220 2.82 -18.47 12.26
N PHE A 221 1.51 -18.65 12.46
CA PHE A 221 0.98 -19.81 13.16
C PHE A 221 1.36 -21.12 12.44
N SER A 222 1.13 -21.19 11.14
CA SER A 222 1.36 -22.41 10.35
C SER A 222 2.84 -22.79 10.26
N ILE A 223 3.70 -21.84 9.85
CA ILE A 223 5.14 -22.09 9.72
C ILE A 223 5.83 -22.25 11.08
N GLY A 224 5.35 -21.55 12.12
CA GLY A 224 5.85 -21.71 13.48
C GLY A 224 5.68 -23.14 13.99
N ARG A 225 4.48 -23.71 13.81
CA ARG A 225 4.20 -25.12 14.17
C ARG A 225 5.01 -26.10 13.34
N PHE A 226 5.15 -25.87 12.03
CA PHE A 226 5.97 -26.73 11.18
C PHE A 226 7.46 -26.64 11.56
N ALA A 227 7.98 -25.45 11.85
CA ALA A 227 9.35 -25.24 12.30
C ALA A 227 9.64 -25.93 13.66
N GLU A 228 8.71 -25.86 14.60
CA GLU A 228 8.79 -26.62 15.86
C GLU A 228 8.86 -28.13 15.59
N ALA A 229 7.92 -28.67 14.80
CA ALA A 229 7.90 -30.08 14.45
C ALA A 229 9.16 -30.53 13.68
N TRP A 230 9.68 -29.68 12.79
CA TRP A 230 10.89 -29.96 11.99
C TRP A 230 12.14 -30.04 12.88
N SER A 231 12.32 -29.05 13.75
CA SER A 231 13.50 -28.92 14.60
C SER A 231 13.55 -29.94 15.75
N ALA A 232 12.41 -30.42 16.23
CA ALA A 232 12.32 -31.37 17.36
C ALA A 232 13.12 -32.67 17.14
N ASP A 233 13.23 -33.14 15.89
CA ASP A 233 13.88 -34.41 15.54
C ASP A 233 15.09 -34.24 14.61
N CYS A 234 15.69 -33.06 14.54
CA CYS A 234 16.78 -32.79 13.60
C CYS A 234 17.97 -33.75 13.78
N ARG A 235 18.46 -34.33 12.68
CA ARG A 235 19.61 -35.26 12.64
C ARG A 235 20.50 -34.95 11.43
N PRO A 236 21.81 -35.28 11.47
CA PRO A 236 22.68 -35.16 10.31
C PRO A 236 22.10 -35.87 9.08
N GLY A 237 22.23 -35.24 7.91
CA GLY A 237 21.70 -35.77 6.65
C GLY A 237 20.24 -35.43 6.36
N ARG A 238 19.51 -34.79 7.29
CA ARG A 238 18.17 -34.24 6.97
C ARG A 238 18.26 -32.96 6.13
N PRO A 239 17.25 -32.68 5.28
CA PRO A 239 17.18 -31.42 4.57
C PRO A 239 17.16 -30.21 5.52
N ILE A 240 17.71 -29.09 5.08
CA ILE A 240 17.59 -27.80 5.76
C ILE A 240 16.26 -27.14 5.36
N LEU A 241 15.48 -26.71 6.35
CA LEU A 241 14.30 -25.87 6.12
C LEU A 241 14.73 -24.41 6.02
N VAL A 242 14.62 -23.83 4.83
CA VAL A 242 14.90 -22.43 4.53
C VAL A 242 13.60 -21.64 4.61
N ILE A 243 13.54 -20.67 5.52
CA ILE A 243 12.39 -19.78 5.68
C ILE A 243 12.80 -18.39 5.23
N ALA A 244 12.05 -17.81 4.29
CA ALA A 244 12.32 -16.51 3.70
C ALA A 244 11.12 -15.55 3.78
N GLY A 245 11.41 -14.25 3.68
CA GLY A 245 10.46 -13.15 3.74
C GLY A 245 10.38 -12.46 5.11
N GLU A 246 9.55 -11.43 5.20
CA GLU A 246 9.29 -10.67 6.43
C GLU A 246 8.83 -11.56 7.61
N ILE A 247 8.27 -12.73 7.31
CA ILE A 247 7.89 -13.75 8.29
C ILE A 247 9.01 -14.13 9.27
N CYS A 248 10.28 -14.06 8.85
CA CYS A 248 11.43 -14.38 9.70
C CYS A 248 11.48 -13.52 10.96
N ALA A 249 11.06 -12.25 10.88
CA ALA A 249 11.05 -11.35 12.02
C ALA A 249 10.11 -11.84 13.14
N GLY A 250 9.00 -12.48 12.78
CA GLY A 250 8.03 -13.01 13.75
C GLY A 250 8.38 -14.38 14.34
N LEU A 251 9.39 -15.09 13.81
CA LEU A 251 9.80 -16.42 14.30
C LEU A 251 10.89 -16.36 15.40
N GLY A 252 11.43 -15.16 15.65
CA GLY A 252 12.48 -14.90 16.63
C GLY A 252 13.88 -15.29 16.16
N ALA A 253 14.90 -14.63 16.73
CA ALA A 253 16.30 -14.77 16.30
C ALA A 253 17.02 -16.02 16.85
N ARG A 254 16.34 -16.85 17.66
CA ARG A 254 17.00 -18.00 18.29
C ARG A 254 17.26 -19.08 17.24
N PRO A 255 18.52 -19.56 17.08
CA PRO A 255 18.82 -20.65 16.17
C PRO A 255 18.01 -21.90 16.49
N ARG A 256 17.43 -22.53 15.46
CA ARG A 256 16.71 -23.80 15.56
C ARG A 256 17.44 -24.85 14.71
N PRO A 257 17.71 -26.05 15.23
CA PRO A 257 18.38 -27.10 14.46
C PRO A 257 17.63 -27.42 13.15
N GLY A 258 18.38 -27.50 12.04
CA GLY A 258 17.83 -27.85 10.73
C GLY A 258 17.01 -26.74 10.07
N ILE A 259 17.06 -25.50 10.58
CA ILE A 259 16.32 -24.35 10.06
C ILE A 259 17.26 -23.18 9.79
N GLU A 260 17.10 -22.59 8.61
CA GLU A 260 17.79 -21.38 8.15
C GLU A 260 16.75 -20.27 7.97
N LEU A 261 16.91 -19.15 8.68
CA LEU A 261 16.09 -17.95 8.49
C LEU A 261 16.83 -17.03 7.51
N ALA A 262 16.43 -17.05 6.24
CA ALA A 262 17.06 -16.28 5.17
C ALA A 262 16.73 -14.76 5.25
N GLY A 263 15.67 -14.38 5.96
CA GLY A 263 15.23 -12.99 6.04
C GLY A 263 14.54 -12.52 4.76
N TYR A 264 14.51 -11.21 4.53
CA TYR A 264 13.97 -10.62 3.30
C TYR A 264 14.85 -11.00 2.10
N VAL A 265 14.22 -11.32 0.97
CA VAL A 265 14.90 -11.72 -0.26
C VAL A 265 14.60 -10.69 -1.34
N ASP A 266 15.63 -10.02 -1.85
CA ASP A 266 15.48 -8.95 -2.85
C ASP A 266 15.01 -9.50 -4.22
N ARG A 267 15.43 -10.72 -4.55
CA ARG A 267 15.08 -11.42 -5.79
C ARG A 267 14.47 -12.77 -5.50
N ILE A 268 13.18 -12.90 -5.78
CA ILE A 268 12.43 -14.13 -5.48
C ILE A 268 13.01 -15.36 -6.19
N GLU A 269 13.64 -15.17 -7.34
CA GLU A 269 14.38 -16.19 -8.10
C GLU A 269 15.45 -16.87 -7.24
N ASP A 270 16.20 -16.09 -6.45
CA ASP A 270 17.34 -16.59 -5.68
C ASP A 270 16.87 -17.56 -4.58
N PHE A 271 15.65 -17.35 -4.05
CA PHE A 271 15.04 -18.28 -3.11
C PHE A 271 14.62 -19.58 -3.79
N TYR A 272 13.90 -19.51 -4.91
CA TYR A 272 13.39 -20.69 -5.60
C TYR A 272 14.50 -21.52 -6.28
N ASP A 273 15.53 -20.88 -6.81
CA ASP A 273 16.71 -21.55 -7.37
C ASP A 273 17.56 -22.23 -6.26
N GLY A 274 17.37 -21.83 -4.99
CA GLY A 274 18.11 -22.32 -3.82
C GLY A 274 17.44 -23.44 -3.01
N VAL A 275 16.26 -23.91 -3.42
CA VAL A 275 15.50 -24.97 -2.72
C VAL A 275 15.05 -26.07 -3.69
N ASP A 276 15.04 -27.31 -3.21
CA ASP A 276 14.65 -28.49 -4.02
C ASP A 276 13.13 -28.71 -4.01
N LEU A 277 12.46 -28.23 -2.97
CA LEU A 277 11.03 -28.46 -2.71
C LEU A 277 10.48 -27.36 -1.82
N VAL A 278 9.22 -26.96 -2.04
CA VAL A 278 8.52 -25.99 -1.19
C VAL A 278 7.49 -26.68 -0.32
N VAL A 279 7.38 -26.26 0.94
CA VAL A 279 6.32 -26.70 1.84
C VAL A 279 5.25 -25.64 2.00
N ALA A 280 3.98 -26.04 1.97
CA ALA A 280 2.81 -25.21 2.26
C ALA A 280 2.01 -25.79 3.44
N PRO A 281 2.55 -25.75 4.69
CA PRO A 281 1.99 -26.42 5.85
C PRO A 281 0.85 -25.61 6.50
N MET A 282 -0.07 -25.09 5.71
CA MET A 282 -1.08 -24.14 6.19
C MET A 282 -2.09 -24.83 7.12
N LEU A 283 -2.29 -24.29 8.33
CA LEU A 283 -3.26 -24.78 9.30
C LEU A 283 -4.51 -23.91 9.41
N MET A 284 -4.45 -22.71 8.83
CA MET A 284 -5.54 -21.74 8.82
C MET A 284 -5.33 -20.73 7.70
N GLY A 285 -6.34 -19.88 7.52
CA GLY A 285 -6.38 -18.83 6.50
C GLY A 285 -7.12 -19.29 5.25
N SER A 286 -7.93 -18.40 4.68
CA SER A 286 -8.67 -18.59 3.44
C SER A 286 -7.85 -18.08 2.23
N GLY A 287 -8.41 -18.16 1.03
CA GLY A 287 -7.80 -17.57 -0.16
C GLY A 287 -6.78 -18.48 -0.84
N LEU A 288 -6.47 -18.15 -2.10
CA LEU A 288 -5.46 -18.84 -2.89
C LEU A 288 -4.07 -18.59 -2.28
N LYS A 289 -3.32 -19.65 -2.01
CA LYS A 289 -1.97 -19.51 -1.45
C LYS A 289 -0.98 -19.19 -2.55
N MET A 290 -0.72 -17.90 -2.78
CA MET A 290 0.21 -17.39 -3.80
C MET A 290 1.55 -18.14 -3.80
N LYS A 291 2.11 -18.45 -2.63
CA LYS A 291 3.37 -19.20 -2.49
C LYS A 291 3.39 -20.57 -3.19
N VAL A 292 2.23 -21.23 -3.31
CA VAL A 292 2.08 -22.50 -4.04
C VAL A 292 2.12 -22.23 -5.54
N ALA A 293 1.30 -21.30 -6.04
CA ALA A 293 1.32 -20.93 -7.45
C ALA A 293 2.68 -20.39 -7.90
N GLU A 294 3.34 -19.58 -7.07
CA GLU A 294 4.69 -19.06 -7.34
C GLU A 294 5.71 -20.20 -7.41
N ALA A 295 5.74 -21.12 -6.43
CA ALA A 295 6.64 -22.28 -6.47
C ALA A 295 6.43 -23.13 -7.74
N LEU A 296 5.17 -23.40 -8.10
CA LEU A 296 4.81 -24.11 -9.33
C LEU A 296 5.27 -23.33 -10.59
N SER A 297 5.15 -22.00 -10.61
CA SER A 297 5.62 -21.18 -11.71
C SER A 297 7.14 -21.23 -11.89
N PHE A 298 7.88 -21.49 -10.81
CA PHE A 298 9.32 -21.70 -10.79
C PHE A 298 9.71 -23.18 -10.99
N GLY A 299 8.76 -24.06 -11.30
CA GLY A 299 9.04 -25.47 -11.55
C GLY A 299 9.49 -26.25 -10.31
N VAL A 300 9.26 -25.71 -9.10
CA VAL A 300 9.66 -26.32 -7.83
C VAL A 300 8.49 -27.17 -7.30
N PRO A 301 8.70 -28.46 -6.99
CA PRO A 301 7.64 -29.31 -6.43
C PRO A 301 7.17 -28.82 -5.06
N VAL A 302 5.89 -29.06 -4.74
CA VAL A 302 5.25 -28.54 -3.53
C VAL A 302 4.58 -29.66 -2.74
N ILE A 303 4.77 -29.69 -1.42
CA ILE A 303 4.03 -30.54 -0.48
C ILE A 303 3.28 -29.64 0.49
N GLY A 304 2.04 -29.96 0.81
CA GLY A 304 1.25 -29.10 1.67
C GLY A 304 -0.02 -29.74 2.19
N THR A 305 -0.68 -28.98 3.06
CA THR A 305 -1.99 -29.36 3.57
C THR A 305 -3.08 -29.10 2.55
N SER A 306 -4.27 -29.66 2.77
CA SER A 306 -5.46 -29.31 1.96
C SER A 306 -5.73 -27.80 1.95
N ILE A 307 -5.57 -27.12 3.10
CA ILE A 307 -5.69 -25.65 3.23
C ILE A 307 -4.61 -24.93 2.40
N GLY A 308 -3.41 -25.51 2.31
CA GLY A 308 -2.32 -24.99 1.49
C GLY A 308 -2.64 -24.96 0.00
N PHE A 309 -3.48 -25.89 -0.46
CA PHE A 309 -3.87 -26.07 -1.87
C PHE A 309 -5.30 -25.61 -2.18
N GLU A 310 -5.95 -24.83 -1.30
CA GLU A 310 -7.22 -24.17 -1.62
C GLU A 310 -7.11 -23.34 -2.91
N GLY A 311 -8.11 -23.42 -3.79
CA GLY A 311 -8.11 -22.78 -5.11
C GLY A 311 -7.39 -23.56 -6.20
N PHE A 312 -6.82 -24.72 -5.89
CA PHE A 312 -6.30 -25.67 -6.86
C PHE A 312 -7.15 -26.95 -6.87
N SER A 313 -6.97 -27.79 -7.90
CA SER A 313 -7.60 -29.11 -7.99
C SER A 313 -6.56 -30.24 -7.88
N PRO A 314 -5.82 -30.36 -6.76
CA PRO A 314 -4.75 -31.33 -6.65
C PRO A 314 -5.29 -32.76 -6.55
N ILE A 315 -4.63 -33.72 -7.18
CA ILE A 315 -4.96 -35.16 -7.06
C ILE A 315 -3.95 -35.95 -6.22
N ALA A 316 -2.71 -35.44 -6.07
CA ALA A 316 -1.65 -36.13 -5.36
C ALA A 316 -1.87 -36.09 -3.83
N PRO A 317 -1.63 -37.20 -3.10
CA PRO A 317 -1.71 -37.22 -1.64
C PRO A 317 -0.84 -36.18 -0.95
N ALA A 318 0.33 -35.88 -1.52
CA ALA A 318 1.28 -34.88 -1.02
C ALA A 318 0.72 -33.45 -0.98
N HIS A 319 -0.39 -33.18 -1.68
CA HIS A 319 -1.07 -31.89 -1.71
C HIS A 319 -2.29 -31.82 -0.77
N ARG A 320 -2.57 -32.89 0.00
CA ARG A 320 -3.79 -33.04 0.80
C ARG A 320 -3.50 -33.47 2.24
N CYS A 321 -2.32 -33.13 2.77
CA CYS A 321 -1.95 -33.48 4.13
C CYS A 321 -2.94 -32.86 5.15
N ALA A 322 -3.26 -33.57 6.22
CA ALA A 322 -4.18 -33.09 7.26
C ALA A 322 -3.53 -32.06 8.20
N GLY A 323 -2.20 -32.01 8.28
CA GLY A 323 -1.49 -31.09 9.15
C GLY A 323 0.03 -31.13 8.98
N VAL A 324 0.74 -30.40 9.85
CA VAL A 324 2.20 -30.22 9.78
C VAL A 324 2.99 -31.53 9.88
N ASP A 325 2.50 -32.49 10.68
CA ASP A 325 3.17 -33.77 10.89
C ASP A 325 3.14 -34.66 9.64
N GLU A 326 2.03 -34.66 8.91
CA GLU A 326 1.92 -35.38 7.63
C GLU A 326 2.77 -34.72 6.54
N VAL A 327 2.81 -33.38 6.49
CA VAL A 327 3.72 -32.67 5.57
C VAL A 327 5.17 -33.07 5.86
N LYS A 328 5.58 -33.06 7.14
CA LYS A 328 6.92 -33.50 7.55
C LYS A 328 7.18 -34.96 7.16
N ALA A 329 6.23 -35.86 7.41
CA ALA A 329 6.37 -37.27 7.08
C ALA A 329 6.55 -37.49 5.56
N GLN A 330 5.74 -36.83 4.74
CA GLN A 330 5.84 -36.88 3.27
C GLN A 330 7.20 -36.40 2.77
N VAL A 331 7.69 -35.25 3.28
CA VAL A 331 9.03 -34.75 2.93
C VAL A 331 10.10 -35.78 3.31
N LEU A 332 10.03 -36.35 4.52
CA LEU A 332 11.02 -37.31 5.01
C LEU A 332 11.02 -38.63 4.21
N THR A 333 9.86 -39.08 3.73
CA THR A 333 9.75 -40.25 2.85
C THR A 333 10.44 -40.02 1.50
N LEU A 334 10.46 -38.79 1.01
CA LEU A 334 10.98 -38.45 -0.32
C LEU A 334 12.46 -38.02 -0.36
N VAL A 335 13.15 -37.94 0.78
CA VAL A 335 14.51 -37.35 0.86
C VAL A 335 15.50 -37.98 -0.12
N GLU A 336 15.50 -39.30 -0.25
CA GLU A 336 16.38 -40.07 -1.15
C GLU A 336 15.59 -40.86 -2.20
N ASP A 337 14.29 -40.57 -2.38
CA ASP A 337 13.42 -41.26 -3.35
C ASP A 337 13.28 -40.47 -4.65
N ALA A 338 14.28 -40.59 -5.53
CA ALA A 338 14.28 -39.93 -6.84
C ALA A 338 13.03 -40.25 -7.68
N ARG A 339 12.44 -41.45 -7.55
CA ARG A 339 11.22 -41.83 -8.30
C ARG A 339 9.99 -41.13 -7.73
N GLY A 340 9.86 -41.10 -6.41
CA GLY A 340 8.80 -40.36 -5.72
C GLY A 340 8.89 -38.85 -6.00
N LEU A 341 10.10 -38.29 -6.02
CA LEU A 341 10.35 -36.88 -6.36
C LEU A 341 9.97 -36.58 -7.82
N ALA A 342 10.30 -37.46 -8.76
CA ALA A 342 9.87 -37.34 -10.15
C ALA A 342 8.34 -37.38 -10.29
N ALA A 343 7.67 -38.32 -9.63
CA ALA A 343 6.21 -38.43 -9.63
C ALA A 343 5.52 -37.21 -9.00
N LEU A 344 6.05 -36.69 -7.90
CA LEU A 344 5.57 -35.45 -7.28
C LEU A 344 5.75 -34.26 -8.23
N THR A 345 6.91 -34.13 -8.86
CA THR A 345 7.21 -33.05 -9.80
C THR A 345 6.27 -33.07 -11.00
N GLU A 346 6.00 -34.25 -11.56
CA GLU A 346 5.01 -34.42 -12.64
C GLU A 346 3.60 -34.05 -12.18
N ALA A 347 3.19 -34.47 -10.97
CA ALA A 347 1.89 -34.08 -10.42
C ALA A 347 1.76 -32.57 -10.22
N CYS A 348 2.82 -31.90 -9.78
CA CYS A 348 2.88 -30.44 -9.68
C CYS A 348 2.81 -29.75 -11.06
N ALA A 349 3.52 -30.27 -12.07
CA ALA A 349 3.48 -29.75 -13.43
C ALA A 349 2.07 -29.86 -14.04
N ASN A 350 1.42 -31.01 -13.89
CA ASN A 350 0.05 -31.25 -14.35
C ASN A 350 -0.95 -30.35 -13.63
N LEU A 351 -0.79 -30.16 -12.31
CA LEU A 351 -1.63 -29.26 -11.53
C LEU A 351 -1.51 -27.81 -12.02
N PHE A 352 -0.28 -27.34 -12.24
CA PHE A 352 -0.02 -25.98 -12.72
C PHE A 352 -0.56 -25.74 -14.12
N ALA A 353 -0.36 -26.70 -15.04
CA ALA A 353 -0.89 -26.62 -16.40
C ALA A 353 -2.43 -26.59 -16.41
N SER A 354 -3.08 -27.45 -15.62
CA SER A 354 -4.54 -27.49 -15.49
C SER A 354 -5.08 -26.18 -14.90
N TYR A 355 -4.45 -25.68 -13.83
CA TYR A 355 -4.79 -24.41 -13.21
C TYR A 355 -4.73 -23.25 -14.22
N ASN A 356 -3.60 -23.08 -14.90
CA ASN A 356 -3.42 -21.99 -15.86
C ASN A 356 -4.33 -22.10 -17.09
N SER A 357 -4.64 -23.32 -17.53
CA SER A 357 -5.63 -23.55 -18.59
C SER A 357 -7.02 -23.08 -18.15
N GLY A 358 -7.44 -23.43 -16.93
CA GLY A 358 -8.69 -22.94 -16.35
C GLY A 358 -8.74 -21.42 -16.21
N THR A 359 -7.63 -20.82 -15.78
CA THR A 359 -7.50 -19.35 -15.71
C THR A 359 -7.61 -18.70 -17.09
N GLN A 360 -6.95 -19.25 -18.12
CA GLN A 360 -7.05 -18.72 -19.48
C GLN A 360 -8.49 -18.74 -20.00
N VAL A 361 -9.20 -19.84 -19.77
CA VAL A 361 -10.63 -19.97 -20.13
C VAL A 361 -11.47 -18.93 -19.40
N ALA A 362 -11.19 -18.68 -18.11
CA ALA A 362 -11.86 -17.66 -17.32
C ALA A 362 -11.57 -16.23 -17.82
N GLU A 363 -10.32 -15.93 -18.20
CA GLU A 363 -9.94 -14.65 -18.81
C GLU A 363 -10.66 -14.44 -20.15
N ASP A 364 -10.66 -15.44 -21.03
CA ASP A 364 -11.31 -15.37 -22.35
C ASP A 364 -12.83 -15.17 -22.20
N ALA A 365 -13.45 -15.81 -21.21
CA ALA A 365 -14.86 -15.65 -20.89
C ALA A 365 -15.17 -14.23 -20.37
N LEU A 366 -14.32 -13.66 -19.51
CA LEU A 366 -14.47 -12.26 -19.07
C LEU A 366 -14.38 -11.31 -20.26
N LEU A 367 -13.37 -11.46 -21.12
CA LEU A 367 -13.21 -10.62 -22.30
C LEU A 367 -14.39 -10.73 -23.27
N THR A 368 -14.96 -11.93 -23.40
CA THR A 368 -16.17 -12.16 -24.19
C THR A 368 -17.37 -11.45 -23.60
N LEU A 369 -17.56 -11.52 -22.27
CA LEU A 369 -18.61 -10.80 -21.55
C LEU A 369 -18.49 -9.29 -21.76
N LEU A 370 -17.28 -8.73 -21.60
CA LEU A 370 -17.04 -7.30 -21.79
C LEU A 370 -17.34 -6.85 -23.23
N ARG A 371 -16.93 -7.65 -24.24
CA ARG A 371 -17.19 -7.35 -25.65
C ARG A 371 -18.69 -7.43 -25.99
N ALA A 372 -19.39 -8.42 -25.45
CA ALA A 372 -20.84 -8.55 -25.66
C ALA A 372 -21.60 -7.34 -25.11
N HIS A 373 -21.15 -6.77 -23.99
CA HIS A 373 -21.74 -5.55 -23.42
C HIS A 373 -21.45 -4.29 -24.26
N ILE A 374 -20.30 -4.24 -24.92
CA ILE A 374 -19.88 -3.10 -25.77
C ILE A 374 -20.55 -3.13 -27.17
N GLY A 375 -20.89 -4.33 -27.67
CA GLY A 375 -21.40 -4.55 -29.04
C GLY A 375 -20.32 -4.46 -30.13
N ASP A 376 -20.71 -4.53 -31.41
CA ASP A 376 -19.82 -4.41 -32.60
C ASP A 376 -19.21 -3.00 -32.81
N LEU A 377 -19.32 -2.11 -31.83
CA LEU A 377 -18.72 -0.77 -31.84
C LEU A 377 -17.23 -0.82 -31.44
N ILE A 378 -16.50 -1.84 -31.91
CA ILE A 378 -15.04 -1.83 -31.93
C ILE A 378 -14.68 -0.94 -33.11
N PRO A 379 -14.17 0.29 -32.93
CA PRO A 379 -13.53 0.96 -34.04
C PRO A 379 -12.43 0.02 -34.53
N GLU A 380 -12.34 -0.25 -35.85
CA GLU A 380 -11.10 -0.79 -36.42
C GLU A 380 -9.94 -0.06 -35.76
N ARG A 381 -8.88 -0.77 -35.32
CA ARG A 381 -7.71 -0.17 -34.67
C ARG A 381 -7.27 1.08 -35.43
N GLY A 382 -7.82 2.23 -35.07
CA GLY A 382 -7.26 3.52 -35.38
C GLY A 382 -5.99 3.55 -34.56
N ASP A 383 -4.90 4.02 -35.17
CA ASP A 383 -3.65 4.29 -34.48
C ASP A 383 -3.99 4.83 -33.09
N ALA A 384 -3.51 4.16 -32.04
CA ALA A 384 -3.77 4.54 -30.66
C ALA A 384 -3.55 6.04 -30.57
N VAL A 385 -4.64 6.81 -30.49
CA VAL A 385 -4.54 8.26 -30.38
C VAL A 385 -3.77 8.44 -29.09
N PRO A 386 -2.53 8.97 -29.14
CA PRO A 386 -1.78 9.21 -27.92
C PRO A 386 -2.71 10.00 -27.02
N PRO A 387 -2.77 9.70 -25.71
CA PRO A 387 -3.61 10.48 -24.81
C PRO A 387 -3.37 11.95 -25.12
N ALA A 388 -4.46 12.70 -25.34
CA ALA A 388 -4.35 14.14 -25.51
C ALA A 388 -3.42 14.64 -24.41
N ALA A 389 -2.42 15.44 -24.79
CA ALA A 389 -1.42 15.95 -23.86
C ALA A 389 -2.14 16.40 -22.59
N ILE A 390 -1.66 15.95 -21.43
CA ILE A 390 -2.17 16.39 -20.14
C ILE A 390 -2.29 17.90 -20.24
N ASP A 391 -3.51 18.43 -20.06
CA ASP A 391 -3.82 19.85 -20.19
C ASP A 391 -3.11 20.58 -19.03
N GLU A 392 -1.80 20.75 -19.19
CA GLU A 392 -0.95 21.48 -18.27
C GLU A 392 -1.17 22.96 -18.60
N HIS A 393 -1.80 23.65 -17.65
CA HIS A 393 -1.85 25.10 -17.72
C HIS A 393 -0.43 25.65 -17.65
N ASP A 394 -0.21 26.85 -18.22
CA ASP A 394 1.10 27.49 -18.26
C ASP A 394 1.76 27.47 -16.86
N PRO A 395 2.95 26.86 -16.71
CA PRO A 395 3.59 26.72 -15.42
C PRO A 395 3.96 28.09 -14.85
N VAL A 396 3.79 28.25 -13.54
CA VAL A 396 4.10 29.50 -12.83
C VAL A 396 5.36 29.30 -11.99
N THR A 397 6.41 30.08 -12.26
CA THR A 397 7.71 29.92 -11.60
C THR A 397 8.04 31.10 -10.67
N LEU A 398 8.39 30.78 -9.43
CA LEU A 398 8.96 31.67 -8.41
C LEU A 398 10.48 31.45 -8.33
N ALA A 399 11.27 32.52 -8.41
CA ALA A 399 12.71 32.46 -8.20
C ALA A 399 13.04 32.31 -6.71
N LEU A 400 13.95 31.40 -6.37
CA LEU A 400 14.44 31.16 -5.02
C LEU A 400 15.97 31.32 -4.95
N PRO A 401 16.55 31.64 -3.78
CA PRO A 401 17.99 31.55 -3.60
C PRO A 401 18.53 30.16 -3.98
N GLY A 402 19.35 30.09 -5.03
CA GLY A 402 19.95 28.84 -5.51
C GLY A 402 19.07 27.95 -6.40
N GLY A 403 17.88 28.42 -6.82
CA GLY A 403 16.99 27.62 -7.67
C GLY A 403 15.68 28.30 -8.06
N ALA A 404 14.72 27.51 -8.49
CA ALA A 404 13.37 27.98 -8.81
C ALA A 404 12.32 26.98 -8.35
N LEU A 405 11.18 27.50 -7.94
CA LEU A 405 9.98 26.77 -7.57
C LEU A 405 8.93 26.93 -8.67
N THR A 406 8.52 25.84 -9.29
CA THR A 406 7.56 25.84 -10.40
C THR A 406 6.27 25.14 -9.98
N CYS A 407 5.16 25.87 -10.06
CA CYS A 407 3.81 25.36 -9.86
C CYS A 407 3.23 24.93 -11.22
N VAL A 408 2.79 23.68 -11.30
CA VAL A 408 2.11 23.10 -12.47
C VAL A 408 0.70 22.69 -12.05
N ALA A 409 -0.32 23.19 -12.77
CA ALA A 409 -1.71 22.79 -12.59
C ALA A 409 -2.16 21.91 -13.75
N GLY A 410 -2.78 20.76 -13.44
CA GLY A 410 -3.33 19.87 -14.46
C GLY A 410 -3.72 18.51 -13.88
N LEU A 411 -4.05 17.58 -14.76
CA LEU A 411 -4.45 16.20 -14.44
C LEU A 411 -3.27 15.25 -14.16
N GLY A 412 -2.03 15.76 -14.26
CA GLY A 412 -0.84 14.94 -14.15
C GLY A 412 -0.64 14.34 -12.75
N THR A 413 0.00 13.17 -12.71
CA THR A 413 0.32 12.45 -11.48
C THR A 413 1.41 13.14 -10.65
N ALA A 414 1.47 12.83 -9.36
CA ALA A 414 2.55 13.22 -8.46
C ALA A 414 3.83 12.40 -8.75
N GLU A 415 4.45 12.59 -9.92
CA GLU A 415 5.76 12.01 -10.21
C GLU A 415 6.83 12.68 -9.34
N PRO A 416 7.67 11.93 -8.61
CA PRO A 416 8.71 12.52 -7.76
C PRO A 416 9.74 13.36 -8.53
N ASP A 417 9.93 13.03 -9.81
CA ASP A 417 10.91 13.65 -10.71
C ASP A 417 10.25 13.94 -12.06
N ASP A 418 10.26 15.21 -12.46
CA ASP A 418 9.84 15.65 -13.79
C ASP A 418 11.07 16.24 -14.50
N ALA A 419 11.35 15.75 -15.71
CA ALA A 419 12.52 16.19 -16.48
C ALA A 419 12.48 17.67 -16.86
N ARG A 420 11.28 18.27 -16.97
CA ARG A 420 11.07 19.69 -17.32
C ARG A 420 11.05 20.58 -16.08
N HIS A 421 10.46 20.11 -14.98
CA HIS A 421 10.15 20.94 -13.81
C HIS A 421 10.99 20.64 -12.56
N GLY A 422 11.70 19.51 -12.50
CA GLY A 422 12.60 19.13 -11.42
C GLY A 422 11.99 18.18 -10.40
N ILE A 423 12.38 18.35 -9.13
CA ILE A 423 11.99 17.46 -8.04
C ILE A 423 10.65 17.93 -7.45
N LEU A 424 9.66 17.04 -7.39
CA LEU A 424 8.38 17.32 -6.73
C LEU A 424 8.59 17.49 -5.21
N ILE A 425 8.20 18.65 -4.69
CA ILE A 425 8.30 18.96 -3.26
C ILE A 425 6.95 18.92 -2.53
N ALA A 426 5.84 19.13 -3.25
CA ALA A 426 4.50 19.21 -2.68
C ALA A 426 3.43 19.03 -3.76
N THR A 427 2.30 18.43 -3.38
CA THR A 427 1.06 18.33 -4.17
C THR A 427 -0.10 18.84 -3.34
N GLU A 428 -0.99 19.61 -3.96
CA GLU A 428 -2.18 20.13 -3.29
C GLU A 428 -3.15 18.98 -2.94
N ARG A 429 -3.71 18.97 -1.72
CA ARG A 429 -4.68 17.95 -1.29
C ARG A 429 -6.09 18.33 -1.69
N ALA A 430 -6.53 19.52 -1.28
CA ALA A 430 -7.88 20.01 -1.46
C ALA A 430 -8.00 20.85 -2.72
N ALA A 431 -9.12 20.70 -3.42
CA ALA A 431 -9.49 21.67 -4.43
C ALA A 431 -9.77 23.04 -3.76
N PRO A 432 -9.46 24.17 -4.42
CA PRO A 432 -9.77 25.49 -3.88
C PRO A 432 -11.26 25.61 -3.48
N PRO A 433 -11.60 26.36 -2.42
CA PRO A 433 -12.99 26.57 -2.03
C PRO A 433 -13.85 27.09 -3.19
N GLY A 434 -15.01 26.47 -3.45
CA GLY A 434 -15.94 26.88 -4.49
C GLY A 434 -15.79 26.17 -5.85
N THR A 435 -14.86 25.22 -5.99
CA THR A 435 -14.82 24.33 -7.16
C THR A 435 -15.89 23.23 -7.10
N ALA A 436 -16.13 22.56 -8.23
CA ALA A 436 -16.97 21.36 -8.32
C ALA A 436 -16.63 20.32 -7.21
N PRO A 437 -17.59 19.45 -6.81
CA PRO A 437 -17.43 18.50 -5.70
C PRO A 437 -16.16 17.62 -5.80
N TYR A 438 -15.74 17.32 -7.04
CA TYR A 438 -14.38 16.89 -7.36
C TYR A 438 -13.75 17.86 -8.37
N SER A 439 -12.64 18.50 -7.99
CA SER A 439 -11.71 19.06 -8.97
C SER A 439 -10.72 17.96 -9.34
N PRO A 440 -10.42 17.72 -10.62
CA PRO A 440 -9.41 16.75 -11.03
C PRO A 440 -8.01 17.38 -11.16
N GLU A 441 -7.94 18.69 -11.35
CA GLU A 441 -6.68 19.41 -11.44
C GLU A 441 -6.08 19.60 -10.06
N ARG A 442 -4.79 19.33 -9.95
CA ARG A 442 -4.01 19.63 -8.74
C ARG A 442 -2.85 20.53 -9.08
N ARG A 443 -2.59 21.50 -8.20
CA ARG A 443 -1.31 22.20 -8.20
C ARG A 443 -0.25 21.28 -7.62
N ARG A 444 0.85 21.19 -8.34
CA ARG A 444 2.05 20.44 -7.98
C ARG A 444 3.23 21.40 -8.02
N TRP A 445 4.06 21.36 -7.01
CA TRP A 445 5.21 22.24 -6.89
C TRP A 445 6.51 21.45 -7.05
N PHE A 446 7.32 21.88 -8.01
CA PHE A 446 8.60 21.27 -8.34
C PHE A 446 9.74 22.26 -8.11
N VAL A 447 10.93 21.74 -7.81
CA VAL A 447 12.13 22.55 -7.56
C VAL A 447 13.29 22.11 -8.44
N GLN A 448 13.97 23.08 -9.04
CA GLN A 448 15.21 22.89 -9.81
C GLN A 448 16.35 23.72 -9.23
N ALA A 449 17.55 23.15 -9.21
CA ALA A 449 18.79 23.87 -8.94
C ALA A 449 19.32 24.50 -10.24
N GLU A 450 19.61 25.80 -10.22
CA GLU A 450 20.22 26.62 -11.29
C GLU A 450 19.69 26.45 -12.74
N GLN A 451 18.73 27.29 -13.19
CA GLN A 451 18.71 28.05 -14.47
C GLN A 451 17.42 28.92 -14.63
N GLY A 452 17.58 30.15 -15.15
CA GLY A 452 16.60 30.88 -15.99
C GLY A 452 15.65 31.90 -15.31
N PRO A 453 15.42 33.11 -15.89
CA PRO A 453 14.55 34.13 -15.31
C PRO A 453 13.06 33.74 -15.41
N SER A 454 12.26 34.08 -14.40
CA SER A 454 10.81 33.86 -14.44
C SER A 454 10.08 34.88 -15.31
N ARG A 455 9.06 34.40 -16.03
CA ARG A 455 7.98 35.23 -16.58
C ARG A 455 6.68 34.73 -15.95
N GLY A 456 6.02 35.55 -15.15
CA GLY A 456 4.71 35.24 -14.57
C GLY A 456 4.48 35.87 -13.20
N ILE A 457 3.22 36.11 -12.85
CA ILE A 457 2.81 36.52 -11.50
C ILE A 457 2.86 35.25 -10.64
N ALA A 458 3.76 35.21 -9.65
CA ALA A 458 4.05 34.02 -8.86
C ALA A 458 2.93 33.69 -7.85
N SER A 459 2.57 32.41 -7.75
CA SER A 459 1.85 31.86 -6.59
C SER A 459 2.78 30.90 -5.84
N GLY A 460 3.23 31.30 -4.64
CA GLY A 460 3.92 30.40 -3.71
C GLY A 460 2.99 29.31 -3.14
N LEU A 461 3.41 28.65 -2.07
CA LEU A 461 2.60 27.60 -1.41
C LEU A 461 1.62 28.17 -0.37
N ALA A 462 1.60 29.49 -0.18
CA ALA A 462 0.85 30.13 0.89
C ALA A 462 -0.65 29.77 0.88
N GLY A 463 -1.15 29.34 2.04
CA GLY A 463 -2.55 28.96 2.25
C GLY A 463 -2.98 27.64 1.61
N ALA A 464 -2.12 26.95 0.87
CA ALA A 464 -2.44 25.63 0.31
C ALA A 464 -2.44 24.54 1.38
N GLU A 465 -3.29 23.54 1.22
CA GLU A 465 -3.20 22.26 1.95
C GLU A 465 -2.39 21.29 1.09
N VAL A 466 -1.26 20.79 1.59
CA VAL A 466 -0.31 20.04 0.76
C VAL A 466 0.05 18.67 1.35
N ALA A 467 0.21 17.68 0.48
CA ALA A 467 0.99 16.48 0.73
C ALA A 467 2.42 16.73 0.27
N LEU A 468 3.42 16.41 1.09
CA LEU A 468 4.82 16.71 0.77
C LEU A 468 5.44 15.59 -0.10
N GLY A 469 6.38 15.98 -0.95
CA GLY A 469 7.17 15.03 -1.73
C GLY A 469 8.20 14.30 -0.85
N PRO A 470 8.75 13.16 -1.32
CA PRO A 470 9.72 12.36 -0.57
C PRO A 470 11.05 13.09 -0.30
N GLU A 471 11.29 14.22 -0.97
CA GLU A 471 12.49 15.04 -0.85
C GLU A 471 12.79 15.45 0.60
N TRP A 472 11.77 15.76 1.40
CA TRP A 472 11.96 16.29 2.76
C TRP A 472 12.53 15.26 3.72
N VAL A 473 12.04 14.03 3.62
CA VAL A 473 12.33 12.97 4.58
C VAL A 473 13.45 12.06 4.08
N ARG A 474 13.33 11.55 2.84
CA ARG A 474 14.20 10.48 2.32
C ARG A 474 15.07 10.90 1.14
N GLY A 475 14.53 11.68 0.21
CA GLY A 475 15.24 12.07 -1.01
C GLY A 475 16.49 12.87 -0.66
N ARG A 476 16.31 13.99 0.07
CA ARG A 476 17.39 14.92 0.46
C ARG A 476 18.38 15.22 -0.67
N ARG A 477 17.87 15.34 -1.89
CA ARG A 477 18.65 15.55 -3.12
C ARG A 477 18.91 17.03 -3.38
N LEU A 478 18.02 17.91 -2.91
CA LEU A 478 18.18 19.34 -3.06
C LEU A 478 19.34 19.86 -2.18
N PRO A 479 20.13 20.84 -2.65
CA PRO A 479 21.14 21.48 -1.83
C PRO A 479 20.55 22.08 -0.53
N PRO A 480 21.26 22.04 0.62
CA PRO A 480 20.74 22.53 1.90
C PRO A 480 20.20 23.98 1.85
N ALA A 481 20.87 24.88 1.14
CA ALA A 481 20.43 26.27 0.99
C ALA A 481 19.08 26.39 0.25
N LEU A 482 18.88 25.56 -0.78
CA LEU A 482 17.63 25.54 -1.54
C LEU A 482 16.49 24.89 -0.73
N ARG A 483 16.79 23.84 0.04
CA ARG A 483 15.84 23.25 1.00
C ARG A 483 15.37 24.29 2.03
N ALA A 484 16.29 25.08 2.57
CA ALA A 484 15.96 26.18 3.48
C ALA A 484 15.06 27.23 2.82
N ALA A 485 15.39 27.68 1.59
CA ALA A 485 14.56 28.64 0.86
C ALA A 485 13.13 28.11 0.63
N VAL A 486 13.00 26.85 0.25
CA VAL A 486 11.68 26.21 0.05
C VAL A 486 10.93 26.01 1.38
N ALA A 487 11.63 25.76 2.48
CA ALA A 487 11.01 25.66 3.80
C ALA A 487 10.33 26.96 4.24
N VAL A 488 10.85 28.14 3.82
CA VAL A 488 10.19 29.43 4.04
C VAL A 488 8.85 29.49 3.29
N GLU A 489 8.78 29.01 2.05
CA GLU A 489 7.52 28.92 1.30
C GLU A 489 6.53 27.93 1.95
N ILE A 490 7.02 26.78 2.42
CA ILE A 490 6.20 25.80 3.16
C ILE A 490 5.71 26.37 4.48
N ALA A 491 6.43 27.30 5.11
CA ALA A 491 5.96 27.95 6.33
C ALA A 491 4.60 28.65 6.15
N GLY A 492 4.26 29.06 4.92
CA GLY A 492 3.01 29.71 4.57
C GLY A 492 1.83 28.76 4.29
N VAL A 493 2.03 27.44 4.19
CA VAL A 493 0.95 26.47 3.95
C VAL A 493 -0.01 26.39 5.14
N GLN A 494 -1.18 25.80 4.94
CA GLN A 494 -2.03 25.38 6.06
C GLN A 494 -1.38 24.15 6.72
N PRO A 495 -0.97 24.23 8.01
CA PRO A 495 -0.35 23.11 8.68
C PRO A 495 -1.40 22.05 9.04
N ASP A 496 -0.97 20.79 9.04
CA ASP A 496 -1.81 19.67 9.49
C ASP A 496 -2.03 19.69 11.01
N TRP A 497 -1.07 20.23 11.75
CA TRP A 497 -1.18 20.44 13.18
C TRP A 497 -0.34 21.61 13.66
N GLU A 498 -0.82 22.31 14.68
CA GLU A 498 -0.10 23.37 15.37
C GLU A 498 0.06 23.06 16.85
N ALA A 499 1.24 23.37 17.41
CA ALA A 499 1.50 23.26 18.84
C ALA A 499 2.35 24.43 19.34
N GLU A 500 2.38 24.61 20.65
CA GLU A 500 3.37 25.46 21.32
C GLU A 500 4.42 24.60 22.00
N ALA A 501 5.66 25.09 21.98
CA ALA A 501 6.75 24.44 22.69
C ALA A 501 7.45 25.37 23.67
N ARG A 502 7.94 24.78 24.75
CA ARG A 502 8.76 25.44 25.77
C ARG A 502 10.18 24.93 25.69
N LEU A 503 11.16 25.83 25.73
CA LEU A 503 12.56 25.47 25.85
C LEU A 503 12.82 24.90 27.25
N VAL A 504 13.30 23.65 27.34
CA VAL A 504 13.59 22.97 28.61
C VAL A 504 15.06 22.61 28.78
N GLY A 505 15.87 22.78 27.75
CA GLY A 505 17.32 22.66 27.81
C GLY A 505 17.99 23.26 26.58
N ALA A 506 19.21 23.78 26.75
CA ALA A 506 20.02 24.30 25.66
C ALA A 506 21.49 23.96 25.90
N GLY A 507 22.23 23.74 24.83
CA GLY A 507 23.66 23.49 24.81
C GLY A 507 24.28 23.91 23.47
N PRO A 508 25.59 23.70 23.27
CA PRO A 508 26.26 24.07 22.03
C PRO A 508 25.64 23.35 20.83
N ARG A 509 25.06 24.11 19.89
CA ARG A 509 24.36 23.60 18.69
C ARG A 509 23.28 22.55 18.97
N ARG A 510 22.64 22.61 20.15
CA ARG A 510 21.59 21.69 20.56
C ARG A 510 20.59 22.40 21.48
N PHE A 511 19.32 22.08 21.35
CA PHE A 511 18.31 22.46 22.33
C PHE A 511 17.20 21.44 22.45
N VAL A 512 16.47 21.48 23.56
CA VAL A 512 15.42 20.53 23.92
C VAL A 512 14.14 21.30 24.17
N LEU A 513 13.08 20.86 23.51
CA LEU A 513 11.74 21.41 23.62
C LEU A 513 10.82 20.44 24.34
N ALA A 514 9.90 20.96 25.16
CA ALA A 514 8.74 20.22 25.63
C ALA A 514 7.50 20.72 24.87
N LEU A 515 6.79 19.80 24.21
CA LEU A 515 5.63 20.09 23.37
C LEU A 515 4.68 18.88 23.26
N ALA A 516 3.46 19.12 22.82
CA ALA A 516 2.56 18.05 22.39
C ALA A 516 2.85 17.71 20.92
N LEU A 517 3.17 16.45 20.64
CA LEU A 517 3.36 15.94 19.29
C LEU A 517 2.23 14.98 18.92
N PRO A 518 1.84 14.88 17.64
CA PRO A 518 1.01 13.77 17.19
C PRO A 518 1.59 12.41 17.62
N SER A 519 0.74 11.51 18.10
CA SER A 519 1.12 10.23 18.69
C SER A 519 2.05 9.38 17.82
N HIS A 520 1.85 9.39 16.50
CA HIS A 520 2.65 8.65 15.54
C HIS A 520 4.05 9.24 15.33
N LEU A 521 4.33 10.48 15.77
CA LEU A 521 5.69 11.07 15.79
C LEU A 521 6.43 10.77 17.10
N VAL A 522 5.76 10.23 18.12
CA VAL A 522 6.37 9.93 19.42
C VAL A 522 6.93 8.51 19.50
N VAL A 523 6.49 7.60 18.61
CA VAL A 523 6.81 6.17 18.69
C VAL A 523 7.66 5.72 17.50
N GLY A 524 8.98 5.64 17.71
CA GLY A 524 9.93 5.12 16.72
C GLY A 524 11.10 6.06 16.45
N ARG A 525 11.92 5.73 15.44
CA ARG A 525 12.87 6.68 14.85
C ARG A 525 12.22 7.26 13.60
N HIS A 526 11.76 8.49 13.67
CA HIS A 526 11.10 9.12 12.53
C HIS A 526 12.11 9.93 11.73
N PRO A 527 12.34 9.60 10.46
CA PRO A 527 13.02 10.52 9.57
C PRO A 527 12.04 11.68 9.35
N GLY A 528 12.40 12.86 9.83
CA GLY A 528 11.69 14.11 9.56
C GLY A 528 12.70 15.19 9.26
N ALA A 529 12.26 16.25 8.57
CA ALA A 529 13.05 17.46 8.46
C ALA A 529 12.51 18.50 9.43
N ALA A 530 13.40 19.19 10.13
CA ALA A 530 13.03 20.29 11.01
C ALA A 530 13.68 21.56 10.49
N PHE A 531 12.92 22.65 10.46
CA PHE A 531 13.44 23.96 10.04
C PHE A 531 13.05 25.00 11.05
N LEU A 532 14.04 25.72 11.58
CA LEU A 532 13.78 26.95 12.32
C LEU A 532 13.65 28.09 11.30
N ILE A 533 12.47 28.69 11.24
CA ILE A 533 12.17 29.79 10.30
C ILE A 533 12.52 31.12 10.97
N GLU A 534 13.32 31.90 10.26
CA GLU A 534 13.72 33.27 10.57
C GLU A 534 13.11 34.22 9.52
N PRO A 535 13.06 35.55 9.75
CA PRO A 535 12.37 36.48 8.85
C PRO A 535 12.74 36.38 7.37
N ASP A 536 14.01 36.11 7.05
CA ASP A 536 14.54 36.05 5.68
C ASP A 536 15.27 34.73 5.36
N ALA A 537 15.21 33.73 6.26
CA ALA A 537 15.98 32.50 6.12
C ALA A 537 15.31 31.32 6.87
N ALA A 538 15.82 30.11 6.62
CA ALA A 538 15.51 28.95 7.44
C ALA A 538 16.79 28.19 7.76
N LEU A 539 16.87 27.66 8.98
CA LEU A 539 17.94 26.78 9.41
C LEU A 539 17.42 25.34 9.48
N GLU A 540 17.97 24.45 8.65
CA GLU A 540 17.68 23.02 8.76
C GLU A 540 18.33 22.43 10.03
N LEU A 541 17.52 21.81 10.86
CA LEU A 541 17.88 21.16 12.12
C LEU A 541 17.73 19.64 11.97
N THR A 542 18.50 18.91 12.77
CA THR A 542 18.37 17.45 12.89
C THR A 542 17.45 17.12 14.05
N LEU A 543 16.39 16.36 13.79
CA LEU A 543 15.53 15.78 14.82
C LEU A 543 16.30 14.71 15.58
N GLY A 544 16.49 14.93 16.88
CA GLY A 544 17.13 14.01 17.81
C GLY A 544 16.13 13.09 18.51
N ALA A 545 16.42 12.73 19.75
CA ALA A 545 15.56 11.84 20.54
C ALA A 545 14.22 12.51 20.90
N ILE A 546 13.15 11.72 20.78
CA ILE A 546 11.81 12.05 21.26
C ILE A 546 11.52 11.17 22.47
N THR A 547 11.19 11.78 23.61
CA THR A 547 10.87 11.03 24.84
C THR A 547 9.46 11.39 25.30
N PRO A 548 8.54 10.40 25.42
CA PRO A 548 7.21 10.64 25.98
C PRO A 548 7.30 11.22 27.39
N LEU A 549 6.49 12.24 27.66
CA LEU A 549 6.31 12.81 29.00
C LEU A 549 5.02 12.25 29.62
N GLY A 550 4.91 12.32 30.94
CA GLY A 550 3.70 11.87 31.63
C GLY A 550 2.46 12.64 31.14
N LEU A 551 1.36 11.90 30.89
CA LEU A 551 0.10 12.43 30.34
C LEU A 551 -0.55 13.56 31.15
N ALA A 552 -0.12 13.76 32.41
CA ALA A 552 -0.59 14.85 33.27
C ALA A 552 -0.04 16.24 32.89
N GLN A 553 0.93 16.32 31.96
CA GLN A 553 1.45 17.60 31.48
C GLN A 553 0.55 18.18 30.39
N GLY A 554 -0.21 19.23 30.72
CA GLY A 554 -0.92 20.05 29.72
C GLY A 554 0.08 20.87 28.90
N LEU A 555 0.35 20.41 27.67
CA LEU A 555 1.14 21.14 26.68
C LEU A 555 0.20 21.61 25.55
N PRO A 556 0.25 22.89 25.12
CA PRO A 556 -0.72 23.41 24.15
C PRO A 556 -0.58 22.73 22.78
N PHE A 557 -1.65 22.06 22.37
CA PHE A 557 -1.86 21.55 21.03
C PHE A 557 -3.00 22.37 20.42
N LEU A 558 -2.65 23.30 19.54
CA LEU A 558 -3.51 24.42 19.14
C LEU A 558 -4.56 23.99 18.12
N SER A 559 -4.18 23.16 17.15
CA SER A 559 -5.07 22.67 16.11
C SER A 559 -4.55 21.38 15.49
N ALA A 560 -5.47 20.62 14.90
CA ALA A 560 -5.19 19.53 13.98
C ALA A 560 -6.29 19.48 12.92
N THR A 561 -5.91 19.32 11.65
CA THR A 561 -6.86 19.18 10.54
C THR A 561 -7.36 17.75 10.40
N ARG A 562 -6.62 16.77 10.96
CA ARG A 562 -6.97 15.34 10.92
C ARG A 562 -7.29 14.81 12.31
N THR A 563 -8.29 13.93 12.40
CA THR A 563 -8.78 13.35 13.66
C THR A 563 -7.85 12.28 14.25
N ASP A 564 -6.90 11.75 13.48
CA ASP A 564 -5.94 10.74 13.91
C ASP A 564 -4.68 11.31 14.59
N LEU A 565 -4.52 12.64 14.64
CA LEU A 565 -3.36 13.34 15.22
C LEU A 565 -3.51 13.52 16.73
N ALA A 566 -3.71 12.43 17.47
CA ALA A 566 -3.88 12.48 18.92
C ALA A 566 -2.61 13.07 19.59
N PRO A 567 -2.73 14.15 20.39
CA PRO A 567 -1.57 14.80 21.00
C PRO A 567 -1.00 13.97 22.14
N VAL A 568 0.31 13.79 22.13
CA VAL A 568 1.10 13.12 23.17
C VAL A 568 2.18 14.08 23.66
N PRO A 569 2.19 14.42 24.97
CA PRO A 569 3.26 15.20 25.56
C PRO A 569 4.61 14.51 25.37
N ALA A 570 5.61 15.23 24.85
CA ALA A 570 6.94 14.70 24.63
C ALA A 570 8.01 15.78 24.80
N SER A 571 9.24 15.35 25.08
CA SER A 571 10.43 16.17 24.84
C SER A 571 11.04 15.83 23.50
N LEU A 572 11.45 16.84 22.74
CA LEU A 572 12.09 16.73 21.44
C LEU A 572 13.46 17.40 21.51
N THR A 573 14.51 16.63 21.18
CA THR A 573 15.86 17.17 21.01
C THR A 573 16.06 17.64 19.58
N LEU A 574 16.65 18.82 19.40
CA LEU A 574 17.02 19.39 18.10
C LEU A 574 18.52 19.67 18.10
N ASP A 575 19.20 19.20 17.07
CA ASP A 575 20.64 19.37 16.85
C ASP A 575 20.92 20.25 15.62
N GLY A 576 22.07 20.93 15.61
CA GLY A 576 22.58 21.68 14.46
C GLY A 576 22.46 23.20 14.56
N GLY A 577 21.74 23.74 15.54
CA GLY A 577 21.50 25.17 15.74
C GLY A 577 21.37 25.58 17.21
N GLU A 578 21.32 26.89 17.46
CA GLU A 578 21.09 27.47 18.79
C GLU A 578 19.60 27.69 19.05
N ALA A 579 19.19 27.72 20.32
CA ALA A 579 17.81 28.00 20.67
C ALA A 579 17.48 29.48 20.34
N PRO A 580 16.33 29.77 19.71
CA PRO A 580 15.94 31.14 19.42
C PRO A 580 15.64 31.91 20.71
N THR A 581 16.10 33.15 20.80
CA THR A 581 16.01 33.98 22.00
C THR A 581 14.69 34.75 22.12
N ASN A 582 14.08 35.15 20.99
CA ASN A 582 12.89 36.01 20.93
C ASN A 582 11.65 35.27 20.41
N GLY A 583 11.53 33.98 20.73
CA GLY A 583 10.54 33.10 20.11
C GLY A 583 10.91 32.79 18.65
N GLY A 584 10.10 31.96 18.01
CA GLY A 584 10.39 31.51 16.65
C GLY A 584 9.37 30.50 16.15
N LEU A 585 9.49 30.17 14.87
CA LEU A 585 8.64 29.18 14.22
C LEU A 585 9.48 27.97 13.84
N LEU A 586 9.13 26.81 14.39
CA LEU A 586 9.73 25.54 14.01
C LEU A 586 8.75 24.79 13.09
N LEU A 587 9.19 24.48 11.88
CA LEU A 587 8.50 23.54 11.01
C LEU A 587 9.02 22.13 11.27
N ILE A 588 8.11 21.17 11.37
CA ILE A 588 8.40 19.75 11.41
C ILE A 588 7.71 19.13 10.20
N LEU A 589 8.50 18.70 9.22
CA LEU A 589 8.04 18.16 7.96
C LEU A 589 8.19 16.63 7.94
N HIS A 590 7.10 15.98 7.53
CA HIS A 590 7.04 14.56 7.19
C HIS A 590 6.51 14.42 5.75
N ASP A 591 6.53 13.24 5.14
CA ASP A 591 6.04 13.05 3.77
C ASP A 591 4.56 13.45 3.60
N ASP A 592 3.76 13.39 4.67
CA ASP A 592 2.32 13.61 4.63
C ASP A 592 1.83 14.57 5.72
N LEU A 593 2.74 15.25 6.43
CA LEU A 593 2.39 16.16 7.50
C LEU A 593 3.28 17.40 7.50
N VAL A 594 2.62 18.56 7.58
CA VAL A 594 3.26 19.82 7.92
C VAL A 594 2.88 20.19 9.35
N GLY A 595 3.84 20.06 10.26
CA GLY A 595 3.72 20.52 11.63
C GLY A 595 4.27 21.92 11.81
N ARG A 596 3.54 22.77 12.53
CA ARG A 596 3.99 24.12 12.89
C ARG A 596 4.04 24.27 14.41
N VAL A 597 5.23 24.53 14.93
CA VAL A 597 5.47 24.67 16.37
C VAL A 597 5.89 26.10 16.67
N ARG A 598 5.11 26.78 17.50
CA ARG A 598 5.41 28.13 17.98
C ARG A 598 6.28 28.04 19.23
N LEU A 599 7.44 28.69 19.18
CA LEU A 599 8.36 28.75 20.31
C LEU A 599 8.06 30.01 21.11
N ALA A 600 7.72 29.83 22.39
CA ALA A 600 7.49 30.96 23.30
C ALA A 600 8.79 31.75 23.52
N ALA A 601 8.68 33.07 23.66
CA ALA A 601 9.82 33.89 24.05
C ALA A 601 10.26 33.56 25.48
N ALA A 602 11.56 33.60 25.75
CA ALA A 602 12.09 33.36 27.09
C ALA A 602 11.52 34.39 28.07
N GLY A 603 10.56 33.98 28.91
CA GLY A 603 9.92 34.82 29.93
C GLY A 603 8.39 34.96 29.82
N SER A 604 7.74 34.45 28.77
CA SER A 604 6.27 34.41 28.70
C SER A 604 5.73 33.14 29.38
N SER A 605 5.51 33.19 30.69
CA SER A 605 4.63 32.22 31.35
C SER A 605 3.17 32.55 31.02
N PRO A 606 2.39 31.65 30.40
CA PRO A 606 0.94 31.75 30.51
C PRO A 606 0.59 31.42 31.96
N GLY A 607 -0.05 32.37 32.66
CA GLY A 607 -0.51 32.18 34.02
C GLY A 607 -1.34 30.90 34.13
N LEU A 608 -0.83 29.94 34.89
CA LEU A 608 -1.65 28.87 35.47
C LEU A 608 -2.63 29.55 36.43
N HIS A 609 -3.85 29.84 35.96
CA HIS A 609 -4.96 29.99 36.90
C HIS A 609 -5.36 28.58 37.37
N PRO A 610 -5.58 28.41 38.69
CA PRO A 610 -5.77 27.12 39.35
C PRO A 610 -7.03 26.38 38.91
#